data_AF-A0A2A4IP47-F1
#
_entry.id   AF-A0A2A4IP47-F1
#
_cell.length_a   1.000
_cell.length_b   1.000
_cell.length_c   1.000
_cell.angle_alpha   90.00
_cell.angle_beta   90.00
_cell.angle_gamma   90.00
#
_symmetry.space_group_name_H-M   'P 1'
#
loop_
_entity.id
_entity.type
_entity.pdbx_description
1 polymer ?
#
loop_
_entity_poly.entity_id
_entity_poly.type
_entity_poly.pdbx_seq_one_letter_code
_entity_poly.pdbx_strand_id
1 'polypeptide(L)'
;MMRIKKIIATIALLSFTWSVLPAQTYEDAARITEEADTLQNEGQYQQSYDKSQEASVSIDKATMALFYRLMNVRISKTRSDADKAITEINQMGASSDNQFKTTYEEAVKYFEEGNASVGSIPAPDATAQTDEEFIAASNTFTTVLNSYSNALSSANTVKEGYLGRERDTASKTIADARAKYNAALGKSIKAGDNNDKTVSGALAQADEALKSDNFASVQQNVAAALAGITKAEADAKAAAERAAAAAKAKAEAEAKAKAAAEAKAKAEAEAKRKAEEAKAKAAAEAKAKAEAEAKAKAEAEAKKKAEEEARQKAEQEALAKEQADAIAKAKQDIANAQEKYDSLVNDNTITRGNEVDQNISALLADANNMVETDPAAASEKALEASKAMDDLINERDNTIAREENQRQLDEIKARYQELVDQGYIIPDSEEDQNLSQVIKDAEDALANNDNTLARQKLEEANNSMNAIYEMGPKRPIDGDLVEGDGDGERGQIIDATTGQTVNTEGKVTVLPMYYTVVQRTPLTDALWRIAGYSFIYNDPIQWYRLYQANRNILRDPNNPDLILPGQVLTIPSMNGEERAGTYDPNMEYITYDEAMILRNQQQNNTATEEANTATDTEAAQTNN
;
A
#
# COMPACT_ATOMS: atom_id res chain seq x y z
N MET A 1 36.66 5.16 4.49
CA MET A 1 36.46 3.93 5.29
C MET A 1 35.34 4.21 6.29
N MET A 2 34.30 3.36 6.36
CA MET A 2 32.90 3.76 6.69
C MET A 2 32.35 4.73 5.61
N ARG A 3 31.09 4.68 5.16
CA ARG A 3 29.87 4.02 5.69
C ARG A 3 29.26 2.92 4.81
N ILE A 4 29.97 2.36 3.81
CA ILE A 4 29.50 1.22 2.98
C ILE A 4 29.48 -0.10 3.77
N LYS A 5 28.69 -0.15 4.85
CA LYS A 5 28.43 -1.31 5.72
C LYS A 5 26.99 -1.31 6.31
N LYS A 6 26.08 -0.48 5.79
CA LYS A 6 24.67 -0.42 6.28
C LYS A 6 23.59 -0.92 5.31
N ILE A 7 23.85 -1.02 4.01
CA ILE A 7 22.84 -1.49 3.03
C ILE A 7 22.82 -3.03 2.91
N ILE A 8 23.95 -3.70 3.15
CA ILE A 8 24.03 -5.17 3.26
C ILE A 8 23.15 -5.72 4.42
N ALA A 9 22.76 -4.88 5.38
CA ALA A 9 21.95 -5.28 6.53
C ALA A 9 20.46 -5.48 6.23
N THR A 10 19.91 -4.92 5.15
CA THR A 10 18.45 -4.88 4.94
C THR A 10 17.90 -6.14 4.26
N ILE A 11 18.70 -6.82 3.43
CA ILE A 11 18.32 -8.10 2.79
C ILE A 11 18.32 -9.27 3.82
N ALA A 12 18.96 -9.08 4.98
CA ALA A 12 19.09 -10.11 6.02
C ALA A 12 17.85 -10.27 6.94
N LEU A 13 16.76 -9.52 6.73
CA LEU A 13 15.67 -9.36 7.73
C LEU A 13 14.38 -10.15 7.47
N LEU A 14 14.39 -11.12 6.55
CA LEU A 14 13.41 -12.21 6.49
C LEU A 14 14.13 -13.57 6.44
N SER A 15 14.48 -14.08 7.61
CA SER A 15 15.32 -15.27 7.80
C SER A 15 14.55 -16.58 7.73
N PHE A 16 15.11 -17.62 7.10
CA PHE A 16 15.12 -18.98 7.67
C PHE A 16 16.25 -19.87 7.07
N THR A 17 17.17 -20.29 7.95
CA THR A 17 18.11 -21.44 7.89
C THR A 17 18.68 -21.98 6.56
N TRP A 18 20.03 -21.99 6.50
CA TRP A 18 20.97 -23.02 5.98
C TRP A 18 20.42 -24.13 5.05
N SER A 19 21.10 -24.56 3.97
CA SER A 19 22.51 -24.42 3.53
C SER A 19 22.55 -24.69 1.99
N VAL A 20 23.60 -25.11 1.25
CA VAL A 20 25.07 -25.20 1.46
C VAL A 20 25.81 -24.38 0.40
N LEU A 21 25.47 -24.57 -0.88
CA LEU A 21 26.23 -24.05 -2.03
C LEU A 21 26.57 -22.54 -2.06
N PRO A 22 25.76 -21.57 -1.55
CA PRO A 22 26.11 -20.15 -1.70
C PRO A 22 27.34 -19.71 -0.90
N ALA A 23 27.90 -20.57 -0.03
CA ALA A 23 29.22 -20.30 0.56
C ALA A 23 30.31 -20.31 -0.52
N GLN A 24 30.34 -21.36 -1.36
CA GLN A 24 31.50 -21.63 -2.21
C GLN A 24 31.67 -20.58 -3.31
N THR A 25 30.61 -20.12 -3.98
CA THR A 25 30.74 -19.09 -5.02
C THR A 25 31.04 -17.69 -4.46
N TYR A 26 30.59 -17.37 -3.25
CA TYR A 26 30.94 -16.11 -2.58
C TYR A 26 32.35 -16.13 -1.98
N GLU A 27 32.76 -17.26 -1.39
CA GLU A 27 34.13 -17.48 -0.92
C GLU A 27 35.10 -17.52 -2.10
N ASP A 28 34.73 -18.10 -3.24
CA ASP A 28 35.51 -18.06 -4.47
C ASP A 28 35.52 -16.67 -5.10
N ALA A 29 34.41 -15.93 -5.16
CA ALA A 29 34.42 -14.54 -5.62
C ALA A 29 35.33 -13.65 -4.74
N ALA A 30 35.25 -13.81 -3.42
CA ALA A 30 36.11 -13.09 -2.47
C ALA A 30 37.59 -13.50 -2.60
N ARG A 31 37.87 -14.81 -2.70
CA ARG A 31 39.22 -15.37 -2.89
C ARG A 31 39.83 -14.96 -4.22
N ILE A 32 39.06 -14.95 -5.30
CA ILE A 32 39.50 -14.52 -6.64
C ILE A 32 39.75 -13.00 -6.65
N THR A 33 38.98 -12.22 -5.88
CA THR A 33 39.27 -10.79 -5.63
C THR A 33 40.55 -10.61 -4.82
N GLU A 34 40.77 -11.41 -3.76
CA GLU A 34 41.99 -11.37 -2.95
C GLU A 34 43.23 -11.87 -3.72
N GLU A 35 43.07 -12.83 -4.64
CA GLU A 35 44.07 -13.24 -5.64
C GLU A 35 44.37 -12.09 -6.63
N ALA A 36 43.34 -11.38 -7.12
CA ALA A 36 43.50 -10.22 -8.00
C ALA A 36 44.27 -9.07 -7.32
N ASP A 37 43.90 -8.74 -6.08
CA ASP A 37 44.59 -7.75 -5.24
C ASP A 37 46.03 -8.17 -4.96
N THR A 38 46.28 -9.46 -4.67
CA THR A 38 47.63 -9.98 -4.43
C THR A 38 48.50 -9.86 -5.69
N LEU A 39 47.99 -10.29 -6.85
CA LEU A 39 48.68 -10.16 -8.14
C LEU A 39 48.92 -8.70 -8.54
N GLN A 40 48.02 -7.78 -8.16
CA GLN A 40 48.22 -6.34 -8.36
C GLN A 40 49.37 -5.79 -7.52
N ASN A 41 49.44 -6.19 -6.25
CA ASN A 41 50.51 -5.78 -5.33
C ASN A 41 51.86 -6.41 -5.70
N GLU A 42 51.88 -7.58 -6.35
CA GLU A 42 53.08 -8.17 -6.96
C GLU A 42 53.44 -7.58 -8.34
N GLY A 43 52.65 -6.62 -8.86
CA GLY A 43 52.90 -5.96 -10.14
C GLY A 43 52.48 -6.77 -11.39
N GLN A 44 51.79 -7.90 -11.21
CA GLN A 44 51.32 -8.78 -12.29
C GLN A 44 49.98 -8.31 -12.86
N TYR A 45 49.91 -7.03 -13.27
CA TYR A 45 48.66 -6.30 -13.55
C TYR A 45 47.72 -6.98 -14.56
N GLN A 46 48.24 -7.68 -15.59
CA GLN A 46 47.37 -8.40 -16.53
C GLN A 46 46.65 -9.57 -15.85
N GLN A 47 47.37 -10.39 -15.08
CA GLN A 47 46.77 -11.53 -14.38
C GLN A 47 45.80 -11.08 -13.29
N SER A 48 46.09 -9.94 -12.64
CA SER A 48 45.16 -9.26 -11.73
C SER A 48 43.88 -8.79 -12.44
N TYR A 49 44.00 -8.16 -13.62
CA TYR A 49 42.85 -7.76 -14.42
C TYR A 49 42.00 -8.97 -14.86
N ASP A 50 42.65 -10.01 -15.40
CA ASP A 50 41.99 -11.25 -15.82
C ASP A 50 41.26 -11.92 -14.64
N LYS A 51 41.85 -11.88 -13.43
CA LYS A 51 41.24 -12.32 -12.17
C LYS A 51 40.08 -11.43 -11.72
N SER A 52 40.15 -10.12 -11.90
CA SER A 52 39.04 -9.21 -11.54
C SER A 52 37.80 -9.44 -12.43
N GLN A 53 38.01 -9.81 -13.70
CA GLN A 53 36.93 -10.25 -14.60
C GLN A 53 36.36 -11.61 -14.18
N GLU A 54 37.21 -12.57 -13.78
CA GLU A 54 36.77 -13.85 -13.19
C GLU A 54 35.92 -13.63 -11.93
N ALA A 55 36.27 -12.65 -11.08
CA ALA A 55 35.50 -12.29 -9.90
C ALA A 55 34.12 -11.69 -10.24
N SER A 56 34.03 -10.76 -11.21
CA SER A 56 32.75 -10.18 -11.63
C SER A 56 31.80 -11.26 -12.15
N VAL A 57 32.27 -12.12 -13.04
CA VAL A 57 31.49 -13.25 -13.58
C VAL A 57 31.05 -14.22 -12.48
N SER A 58 31.81 -14.36 -11.38
CA SER A 58 31.39 -15.14 -10.22
C SER A 58 30.27 -14.47 -9.42
N ILE A 59 30.32 -13.14 -9.25
CA ILE A 59 29.30 -12.33 -8.54
C ILE A 59 27.96 -12.35 -9.30
N ASP A 60 28.00 -12.20 -10.62
CA ASP A 60 26.79 -12.26 -11.46
C ASP A 60 26.13 -13.64 -11.38
N LYS A 61 26.93 -14.72 -11.52
CA LYS A 61 26.44 -16.09 -11.36
C LYS A 61 25.89 -16.37 -9.96
N ALA A 62 26.50 -15.83 -8.90
CA ALA A 62 25.98 -15.94 -7.54
C ALA A 62 24.64 -15.20 -7.36
N THR A 63 24.46 -14.08 -8.06
CA THR A 63 23.21 -13.30 -8.06
C THR A 63 22.09 -14.03 -8.81
N MET A 64 22.39 -14.62 -9.98
CA MET A 64 21.46 -15.46 -10.74
C MET A 64 21.03 -16.71 -9.95
N ALA A 65 21.98 -17.36 -9.27
CA ALA A 65 21.71 -18.50 -8.37
C ALA A 65 20.74 -18.13 -7.24
N LEU A 66 20.92 -16.96 -6.63
CA LEU A 66 20.06 -16.46 -5.56
C LEU A 66 18.62 -16.22 -6.05
N PHE A 67 18.45 -15.68 -7.27
CA PHE A 67 17.13 -15.52 -7.91
C PHE A 67 16.42 -16.87 -8.13
N TYR A 68 17.11 -17.87 -8.70
CA TYR A 68 16.53 -19.20 -8.93
C TYR A 68 16.11 -19.88 -7.63
N ARG A 69 16.93 -19.77 -6.57
CA ARG A 69 16.61 -20.29 -5.25
C ARG A 69 15.40 -19.58 -4.63
N LEU A 70 15.33 -18.25 -4.72
CA LEU A 70 14.22 -17.45 -4.19
C LEU A 70 12.90 -17.77 -4.91
N MET A 71 12.91 -17.87 -6.24
CA MET A 71 11.71 -18.20 -7.03
C MET A 71 11.23 -19.63 -6.79
N ASN A 72 12.15 -20.60 -6.67
CA ASN A 72 11.81 -21.96 -6.24
C ASN A 72 11.12 -21.98 -4.86
N VAL A 73 11.64 -21.24 -3.87
CA VAL A 73 11.03 -21.12 -2.53
C VAL A 73 9.64 -20.45 -2.61
N ARG A 74 9.50 -19.37 -3.38
CA ARG A 74 8.23 -18.64 -3.54
C ARG A 74 7.16 -19.54 -4.17
N ILE A 75 7.48 -20.23 -5.24
CA ILE A 75 6.58 -21.18 -5.93
C ILE A 75 6.22 -22.36 -5.02
N SER A 76 7.20 -22.93 -4.30
CA SER A 76 6.95 -24.01 -3.33
C SER A 76 5.96 -23.58 -2.25
N LYS A 77 6.10 -22.36 -1.71
CA LYS A 77 5.13 -21.80 -0.76
C LYS A 77 3.75 -21.58 -1.37
N THR A 78 3.64 -20.86 -2.49
CA THR A 78 2.33 -20.59 -3.11
C THR A 78 1.61 -21.88 -3.52
N ARG A 79 2.34 -22.88 -4.00
CA ARG A 79 1.82 -24.24 -4.25
C ARG A 79 1.29 -24.89 -2.97
N SER A 80 2.06 -24.88 -1.88
CA SER A 80 1.64 -25.45 -0.60
C SER A 80 0.43 -24.75 0.01
N ASP A 81 0.34 -23.42 -0.12
CA ASP A 81 -0.81 -22.65 0.34
C ASP A 81 -2.07 -22.96 -0.51
N ALA A 82 -1.92 -23.09 -1.84
CA ALA A 82 -2.99 -23.46 -2.76
C ALA A 82 -3.51 -24.90 -2.51
N ASP A 83 -2.60 -25.87 -2.39
CA ASP A 83 -2.90 -27.27 -2.10
C ASP A 83 -3.69 -27.43 -0.79
N LYS A 84 -3.25 -26.70 0.25
CA LYS A 84 -3.95 -26.63 1.53
C LYS A 84 -5.35 -26.02 1.37
N ALA A 85 -5.49 -24.89 0.68
CA ALA A 85 -6.78 -24.24 0.48
C ALA A 85 -7.77 -25.15 -0.27
N ILE A 86 -7.34 -25.76 -1.39
CA ILE A 86 -8.13 -26.73 -2.17
C ILE A 86 -8.52 -27.94 -1.29
N THR A 87 -7.59 -28.45 -0.49
CA THR A 87 -7.84 -29.56 0.44
C THR A 87 -8.88 -29.21 1.52
N GLU A 88 -8.78 -28.04 2.16
CA GLU A 88 -9.77 -27.57 3.14
C GLU A 88 -11.16 -27.42 2.50
N ILE A 89 -11.25 -26.85 1.29
CA ILE A 89 -12.51 -26.66 0.56
C ILE A 89 -13.17 -27.99 0.19
N ASN A 90 -12.37 -28.99 -0.20
CA ASN A 90 -12.86 -30.33 -0.47
C ASN A 90 -13.33 -31.04 0.82
N GLN A 91 -12.63 -30.84 1.95
CA GLN A 91 -13.06 -31.36 3.26
C GLN A 91 -14.35 -30.70 3.79
N MET A 92 -14.58 -29.42 3.49
CA MET A 92 -15.85 -28.73 3.73
C MET A 92 -16.97 -29.16 2.76
N GLY A 93 -16.67 -29.98 1.75
CA GLY A 93 -17.66 -30.54 0.83
C GLY A 93 -18.12 -29.59 -0.28
N ALA A 94 -17.52 -28.41 -0.43
CA ALA A 94 -17.90 -27.44 -1.47
C ALA A 94 -17.63 -27.94 -2.91
N SER A 95 -16.76 -28.95 -3.06
CA SER A 95 -16.59 -29.74 -4.29
C SER A 95 -17.87 -30.48 -4.74
N SER A 96 -18.82 -30.68 -3.82
CA SER A 96 -20.16 -31.25 -4.06
C SER A 96 -21.25 -30.20 -4.25
N ASP A 97 -20.96 -28.91 -4.06
CA ASP A 97 -21.95 -27.83 -4.05
C ASP A 97 -22.15 -27.22 -5.45
N ASN A 98 -23.36 -27.32 -5.99
CA ASN A 98 -23.66 -26.88 -7.37
C ASN A 98 -23.42 -25.38 -7.64
N GLN A 99 -23.29 -24.51 -6.63
CA GLN A 99 -22.98 -23.09 -6.82
C GLN A 99 -21.47 -22.83 -6.84
N PHE A 100 -20.68 -23.55 -6.04
CA PHE A 100 -19.24 -23.31 -5.91
C PHE A 100 -18.37 -24.28 -6.72
N LYS A 101 -18.92 -25.41 -7.13
CA LYS A 101 -18.22 -26.48 -7.84
C LYS A 101 -17.42 -25.97 -9.05
N THR A 102 -17.98 -25.10 -9.89
CA THR A 102 -17.28 -24.59 -11.08
C THR A 102 -15.98 -23.86 -10.73
N THR A 103 -16.01 -22.94 -9.75
CA THR A 103 -14.82 -22.18 -9.34
C THR A 103 -13.84 -23.01 -8.51
N TYR A 104 -14.32 -24.09 -7.87
CA TYR A 104 -13.45 -25.13 -7.30
C TYR A 104 -12.73 -25.92 -8.41
N GLU A 105 -13.44 -26.32 -9.47
CA GLU A 105 -12.86 -26.99 -10.64
C GLU A 105 -11.86 -26.07 -11.37
N GLU A 106 -12.10 -24.76 -11.43
CA GLU A 106 -11.14 -23.76 -11.92
C GLU A 106 -9.88 -23.67 -11.03
N ALA A 107 -10.03 -23.66 -9.69
CA ALA A 107 -8.91 -23.65 -8.76
C ALA A 107 -8.03 -24.90 -8.91
N VAL A 108 -8.65 -26.08 -9.03
CA VAL A 108 -7.96 -27.35 -9.30
C VAL A 108 -7.26 -27.31 -10.67
N LYS A 109 -7.92 -26.82 -11.72
CA LYS A 109 -7.32 -26.68 -13.06
C LYS A 109 -6.07 -25.80 -13.06
N TYR A 110 -6.10 -24.63 -12.40
CA TYR A 110 -4.91 -23.77 -12.29
C TYR A 110 -3.79 -24.44 -11.49
N PHE A 111 -4.13 -25.25 -10.47
CA PHE A 111 -3.15 -26.02 -9.71
C PHE A 111 -2.52 -27.14 -10.56
N GLU A 112 -3.31 -27.83 -11.39
CA GLU A 112 -2.83 -28.82 -12.36
C GLU A 112 -1.97 -28.22 -13.46
N GLU A 113 -2.30 -27.04 -13.99
CA GLU A 113 -1.47 -26.29 -14.95
C GLU A 113 -0.10 -25.92 -14.36
N GLY A 114 -0.09 -25.46 -13.11
CA GLY A 114 1.13 -25.21 -12.34
C GLY A 114 1.94 -26.50 -12.14
N ASN A 115 1.29 -27.60 -11.77
CA ASN A 115 1.93 -28.91 -11.57
C ASN A 115 2.51 -29.48 -12.88
N ALA A 116 1.84 -29.30 -14.02
CA ALA A 116 2.32 -29.75 -15.32
C ALA A 116 3.58 -29.00 -15.77
N SER A 117 3.66 -27.71 -15.43
CA SER A 117 4.76 -26.82 -15.82
C SER A 117 5.90 -26.76 -14.78
N VAL A 118 5.70 -27.24 -13.54
CA VAL A 118 6.72 -27.21 -12.47
C VAL A 118 7.96 -28.05 -12.81
N GLY A 119 7.83 -29.06 -13.68
CA GLY A 119 8.96 -29.87 -14.16
C GLY A 119 9.89 -29.14 -15.13
N SER A 120 9.46 -27.98 -15.68
CA SER A 120 10.25 -27.13 -16.57
C SER A 120 11.06 -26.05 -15.82
N ILE A 121 10.90 -25.96 -14.50
CA ILE A 121 11.65 -25.02 -13.65
C ILE A 121 13.10 -25.53 -13.45
N PRO A 122 14.13 -24.66 -13.58
CA PRO A 122 15.49 -25.00 -13.18
C PRO A 122 15.58 -25.43 -11.72
N ALA A 123 16.40 -26.45 -11.45
CA ALA A 123 16.61 -26.97 -10.11
C ALA A 123 17.07 -25.87 -9.12
N PRO A 124 16.78 -25.97 -7.80
CA PRO A 124 17.09 -24.91 -6.84
C PRO A 124 18.57 -24.56 -6.65
N ASP A 125 19.46 -25.39 -7.20
CA ASP A 125 20.92 -25.29 -7.24
C ASP A 125 21.49 -24.99 -8.65
N ALA A 126 20.63 -24.87 -9.67
CA ALA A 126 21.03 -24.55 -11.04
C ALA A 126 21.46 -23.08 -11.21
N THR A 127 22.32 -22.83 -12.19
CA THR A 127 22.74 -21.48 -12.61
C THR A 127 22.73 -21.40 -14.14
N ALA A 128 22.08 -20.37 -14.70
CA ALA A 128 22.20 -20.07 -16.12
C ALA A 128 23.63 -19.61 -16.45
N GLN A 129 24.09 -19.96 -17.65
CA GLN A 129 25.39 -19.56 -18.19
C GLN A 129 25.28 -18.43 -19.22
N THR A 130 24.06 -18.08 -19.66
CA THR A 130 23.77 -16.95 -20.56
C THR A 130 22.53 -16.16 -20.13
N ASP A 131 22.41 -14.93 -20.61
CA ASP A 131 21.23 -14.09 -20.38
C ASP A 131 19.96 -14.68 -21.03
N GLU A 132 20.10 -15.35 -22.18
CA GLU A 132 18.99 -16.02 -22.86
C GLU A 132 18.42 -17.17 -22.01
N GLU A 133 19.29 -17.99 -21.40
CA GLU A 133 18.88 -19.03 -20.45
C GLU A 133 18.18 -18.44 -19.22
N PHE A 134 18.69 -17.32 -18.69
CA PHE A 134 18.12 -16.63 -17.54
C PHE A 134 16.73 -16.04 -17.84
N ILE A 135 16.57 -15.38 -18.98
CA ILE A 135 15.29 -14.81 -19.44
C ILE A 135 14.28 -15.94 -19.68
N ALA A 136 14.67 -17.03 -20.35
CA ALA A 136 13.82 -18.18 -20.56
C ALA A 136 13.34 -18.80 -19.24
N ALA A 137 14.25 -19.02 -18.29
CA ALA A 137 13.91 -19.51 -16.96
C ALA A 137 12.99 -18.55 -16.19
N SER A 138 13.26 -17.24 -16.21
CA SER A 138 12.46 -16.22 -15.53
C SER A 138 11.01 -16.18 -16.03
N ASN A 139 10.82 -16.35 -17.35
CA ASN A 139 9.49 -16.47 -17.96
C ASN A 139 8.76 -17.75 -17.49
N THR A 140 9.46 -18.89 -17.41
CA THR A 140 8.90 -20.14 -16.87
C THR A 140 8.53 -20.03 -15.39
N PHE A 141 9.43 -19.49 -14.54
CA PHE A 141 9.14 -19.20 -13.14
C PHE A 141 7.90 -18.31 -12.98
N THR A 142 7.79 -17.25 -13.78
CA THR A 142 6.65 -16.32 -13.76
C THR A 142 5.34 -17.03 -14.13
N THR A 143 5.36 -17.86 -15.18
CA THR A 143 4.19 -18.63 -15.62
C THR A 143 3.67 -19.57 -14.53
N VAL A 144 4.57 -20.38 -13.94
CA VAL A 144 4.21 -21.34 -12.89
C VAL A 144 3.74 -20.64 -11.61
N LEU A 145 4.38 -19.54 -11.22
CA LEU A 145 3.97 -18.74 -10.05
C LEU A 145 2.56 -18.16 -10.26
N ASN A 146 2.23 -17.69 -11.47
CA ASN A 146 0.91 -17.17 -11.79
C ASN A 146 -0.16 -18.27 -11.73
N SER A 147 0.10 -19.47 -12.27
CA SER A 147 -0.83 -20.60 -12.15
C SER A 147 -1.17 -20.95 -10.69
N TYR A 148 -0.17 -21.11 -9.82
CA TYR A 148 -0.45 -21.39 -8.40
C TYR A 148 -1.08 -20.19 -7.65
N SER A 149 -0.77 -18.96 -8.04
CA SER A 149 -1.39 -17.75 -7.45
C SER A 149 -2.88 -17.65 -7.82
N ASN A 150 -3.22 -17.96 -9.07
CA ASN A 150 -4.61 -18.04 -9.53
C ASN A 150 -5.37 -19.17 -8.82
N ALA A 151 -4.75 -20.36 -8.67
CA ALA A 151 -5.33 -21.47 -7.93
C ALA A 151 -5.67 -21.10 -6.48
N LEU A 152 -4.74 -20.44 -5.77
CA LEU A 152 -4.95 -19.95 -4.40
C LEU A 152 -6.05 -18.87 -4.33
N SER A 153 -6.12 -17.97 -5.32
CA SER A 153 -7.12 -16.91 -5.39
C SER A 153 -8.54 -17.48 -5.59
N SER A 154 -8.72 -18.37 -6.58
CA SER A 154 -10.00 -19.04 -6.83
C SER A 154 -10.42 -19.93 -5.65
N ALA A 155 -9.48 -20.63 -5.02
CA ALA A 155 -9.74 -21.41 -3.81
C ALA A 155 -10.24 -20.51 -2.65
N ASN A 156 -9.52 -19.44 -2.31
CA ASN A 156 -9.95 -18.53 -1.25
C ASN A 156 -11.31 -17.87 -1.53
N THR A 157 -11.61 -17.57 -2.81
CA THR A 157 -12.91 -17.04 -3.24
C THR A 157 -14.03 -18.05 -2.99
N VAL A 158 -13.84 -19.32 -3.34
CA VAL A 158 -14.79 -20.41 -3.01
C VAL A 158 -14.95 -20.57 -1.50
N LYS A 159 -13.85 -20.53 -0.74
CA LYS A 159 -13.84 -20.70 0.71
C LYS A 159 -14.69 -19.65 1.41
N GLU A 160 -14.45 -18.36 1.19
CA GLU A 160 -15.25 -17.31 1.84
C GLU A 160 -16.67 -17.23 1.30
N GLY A 161 -16.91 -17.56 0.03
CA GLY A 161 -18.28 -17.70 -0.50
C GLY A 161 -19.08 -18.79 0.22
N TYR A 162 -18.47 -19.96 0.44
CA TYR A 162 -19.09 -21.08 1.14
C TYR A 162 -19.30 -20.77 2.64
N LEU A 163 -18.24 -20.30 3.32
CA LEU A 163 -18.32 -19.92 4.73
C LEU A 163 -19.33 -18.79 4.96
N GLY A 164 -19.40 -17.79 4.08
CA GLY A 164 -20.43 -16.75 4.12
C GLY A 164 -21.86 -17.30 4.11
N ARG A 165 -22.16 -18.23 3.19
CA ARG A 165 -23.50 -18.85 3.10
C ARG A 165 -23.85 -19.70 4.32
N GLU A 166 -22.87 -20.41 4.89
CA GLU A 166 -23.07 -21.17 6.12
C GLU A 166 -23.21 -20.25 7.35
N ARG A 167 -22.44 -19.15 7.44
CA ARG A 167 -22.60 -18.09 8.45
C ARG A 167 -23.99 -17.46 8.40
N ASP A 168 -24.51 -17.13 7.22
CA ASP A 168 -25.86 -16.60 7.03
C ASP A 168 -26.94 -17.60 7.50
N THR A 169 -26.80 -18.86 7.08
CA THR A 169 -27.72 -19.94 7.44
C THR A 169 -27.72 -20.20 8.94
N ALA A 170 -26.53 -20.30 9.54
CA ALA A 170 -26.32 -20.46 10.98
C ALA A 170 -26.93 -19.28 11.76
N SER A 171 -26.59 -18.04 11.38
CA SER A 171 -27.14 -16.80 11.97
C SER A 171 -28.67 -16.78 11.95
N LYS A 172 -29.27 -17.19 10.82
CA LYS A 172 -30.73 -17.30 10.69
C LYS A 172 -31.32 -18.34 11.63
N THR A 173 -30.71 -19.53 11.76
CA THR A 173 -31.22 -20.55 12.70
C THR A 173 -31.11 -20.12 14.17
N ILE A 174 -30.06 -19.36 14.53
CA ILE A 174 -29.92 -18.72 15.84
C ILE A 174 -31.02 -17.67 16.05
N ALA A 175 -31.29 -16.82 15.05
CA ALA A 175 -32.34 -15.80 15.10
C ALA A 175 -33.75 -16.43 15.24
N ASP A 176 -34.06 -17.48 14.48
CA ASP A 176 -35.33 -18.22 14.57
C ASP A 176 -35.49 -18.91 15.95
N ALA A 177 -34.40 -19.39 16.56
CA ALA A 177 -34.41 -19.95 17.90
C ALA A 177 -34.56 -18.88 18.99
N ARG A 178 -33.87 -17.73 18.86
CA ARG A 178 -34.05 -16.54 19.70
C ARG A 178 -35.48 -16.00 19.64
N ALA A 179 -36.11 -15.99 18.46
CA ALA A 179 -37.51 -15.59 18.31
C ALA A 179 -38.47 -16.52 19.06
N LYS A 180 -38.26 -17.84 18.98
CA LYS A 180 -39.03 -18.84 19.76
C LYS A 180 -38.79 -18.71 21.27
N TYR A 181 -37.55 -18.49 21.68
CA TYR A 181 -37.20 -18.23 23.08
C TYR A 181 -37.94 -17.00 23.64
N ASN A 182 -37.88 -15.87 22.93
CA ASN A 182 -38.58 -14.65 23.30
C ASN A 182 -40.11 -14.84 23.32
N ALA A 183 -40.67 -15.66 22.43
CA ALA A 183 -42.09 -15.98 22.42
C ALA A 183 -42.54 -16.89 23.58
N ALA A 184 -41.64 -17.71 24.14
CA ALA A 184 -41.84 -18.57 25.31
C ALA A 184 -41.61 -17.84 26.65
N LEU A 185 -40.78 -16.79 26.64
CA LEU A 185 -40.48 -15.95 27.80
C LEU A 185 -41.76 -15.33 28.39
N GLY A 186 -41.85 -15.32 29.72
CA GLY A 186 -43.03 -14.86 30.46
C GLY A 186 -44.23 -15.81 30.44
N LYS A 187 -44.20 -16.88 29.63
CA LYS A 187 -45.28 -17.88 29.51
C LYS A 187 -44.87 -19.24 30.07
N SER A 188 -43.91 -19.89 29.42
CA SER A 188 -43.37 -21.21 29.79
C SER A 188 -41.97 -21.13 30.38
N ILE A 189 -41.21 -20.07 30.06
CA ILE A 189 -39.89 -19.77 30.65
C ILE A 189 -39.98 -18.46 31.44
N LYS A 190 -39.36 -18.38 32.62
CA LYS A 190 -39.28 -17.15 33.42
C LYS A 190 -37.84 -16.67 33.52
N ALA A 191 -37.64 -15.36 33.39
CA ALA A 191 -36.32 -14.74 33.52
C ALA A 191 -35.64 -15.13 34.84
N GLY A 192 -34.38 -15.57 34.75
CA GLY A 192 -33.56 -16.05 35.87
C GLY A 192 -33.84 -17.47 36.34
N ASP A 193 -34.82 -18.18 35.79
CA ASP A 193 -35.09 -19.59 36.13
C ASP A 193 -34.08 -20.56 35.47
N ASN A 194 -34.21 -21.86 35.76
CA ASN A 194 -33.28 -22.87 35.23
C ASN A 194 -33.51 -23.19 33.74
N ASN A 195 -34.71 -22.96 33.22
CA ASN A 195 -35.03 -23.14 31.80
C ASN A 195 -34.52 -21.96 30.97
N ASP A 196 -34.62 -20.73 31.47
CA ASP A 196 -33.93 -19.55 30.92
C ASP A 196 -32.44 -19.87 30.79
N LYS A 197 -31.73 -20.09 31.90
CA LYS A 197 -30.27 -20.32 31.91
C LYS A 197 -29.82 -21.46 30.99
N THR A 198 -30.66 -22.48 30.80
CA THR A 198 -30.37 -23.57 29.86
C THR A 198 -30.49 -23.11 28.41
N VAL A 199 -31.56 -22.38 28.05
CA VAL A 199 -31.82 -21.93 26.68
C VAL A 199 -30.94 -20.73 26.30
N SER A 200 -30.83 -19.72 27.16
CA SER A 200 -29.97 -18.54 26.93
C SER A 200 -28.49 -18.92 26.94
N GLY A 201 -28.07 -19.86 27.79
CA GLY A 201 -26.73 -20.45 27.77
C GLY A 201 -26.42 -21.20 26.47
N ALA A 202 -27.35 -22.04 26.00
CA ALA A 202 -27.20 -22.75 24.73
C ALA A 202 -27.17 -21.80 23.52
N LEU A 203 -27.99 -20.74 23.51
CA LEU A 203 -27.95 -19.71 22.46
C LEU A 203 -26.62 -18.96 22.46
N ALA A 204 -26.08 -18.57 23.62
CA ALA A 204 -24.76 -17.95 23.72
C ALA A 204 -23.62 -18.87 23.23
N GLN A 205 -23.73 -20.19 23.48
CA GLN A 205 -22.80 -21.18 22.93
C GLN A 205 -22.97 -21.38 21.41
N ALA A 206 -24.14 -21.10 20.84
CA ALA A 206 -24.34 -21.04 19.40
C ALA A 206 -23.71 -19.78 18.78
N ASP A 207 -23.85 -18.61 19.43
CA ASP A 207 -23.19 -17.38 18.97
C ASP A 207 -21.66 -17.52 18.98
N GLU A 208 -21.08 -18.18 20.00
CA GLU A 208 -19.62 -18.40 20.09
C GLU A 208 -19.12 -19.44 19.06
N ALA A 209 -19.91 -20.49 18.80
CA ALA A 209 -19.61 -21.45 17.74
C ALA A 209 -19.67 -20.79 16.34
N LEU A 210 -20.56 -19.82 16.13
CA LEU A 210 -20.65 -19.06 14.88
C LEU A 210 -19.40 -18.21 14.63
N LYS A 211 -18.85 -17.53 15.66
CA LYS A 211 -17.59 -16.75 15.54
C LYS A 211 -16.38 -17.59 15.13
N SER A 212 -16.45 -18.91 15.30
CA SER A 212 -15.38 -19.87 15.01
C SER A 212 -15.68 -20.73 13.77
N ASP A 213 -16.66 -20.34 12.94
CA ASP A 213 -17.16 -21.07 11.77
C ASP A 213 -17.51 -22.55 12.07
N ASN A 214 -17.83 -22.87 13.32
CA ASN A 214 -18.15 -24.22 13.78
C ASN A 214 -19.67 -24.48 13.67
N PHE A 215 -20.14 -24.54 12.42
CA PHE A 215 -21.57 -24.67 12.10
C PHE A 215 -22.22 -25.94 12.68
N ALA A 216 -21.44 -27.02 12.85
CA ALA A 216 -21.91 -28.25 13.51
C ALA A 216 -22.24 -28.00 15.00
N SER A 217 -21.39 -27.28 15.74
CA SER A 217 -21.70 -26.87 17.11
C SER A 217 -22.80 -25.80 17.16
N VAL A 218 -22.94 -24.92 16.16
CA VAL A 218 -24.12 -24.04 16.06
C VAL A 218 -25.40 -24.87 15.98
N GLN A 219 -25.49 -25.83 15.07
CA GLN A 219 -26.68 -26.69 14.91
C GLN A 219 -26.98 -27.47 16.19
N GLN A 220 -25.96 -28.02 16.86
CA GLN A 220 -26.11 -28.71 18.14
C GLN A 220 -26.66 -27.81 19.25
N ASN A 221 -26.12 -26.59 19.37
CA ASN A 221 -26.49 -25.64 20.43
C ASN A 221 -27.87 -25.02 20.16
N VAL A 222 -28.21 -24.73 18.91
CA VAL A 222 -29.58 -24.35 18.48
C VAL A 222 -30.57 -25.48 18.76
N ALA A 223 -30.23 -26.74 18.47
CA ALA A 223 -31.09 -27.88 18.79
C ALA A 223 -31.29 -28.05 20.31
N ALA A 224 -30.24 -27.85 21.12
CA ALA A 224 -30.32 -27.87 22.57
C ALA A 224 -31.21 -26.75 23.13
N ALA A 225 -31.08 -25.52 22.59
CA ALA A 225 -31.95 -24.40 22.93
C ALA A 225 -33.42 -24.69 22.60
N LEU A 226 -33.71 -25.20 21.40
CA LEU A 226 -35.07 -25.57 20.98
C LEU A 226 -35.65 -26.70 21.85
N ALA A 227 -34.87 -27.73 22.18
CA ALA A 227 -35.29 -28.80 23.09
C ALA A 227 -35.58 -28.27 24.51
N GLY A 228 -34.78 -27.31 25.00
CA GLY A 228 -35.03 -26.62 26.26
C GLY A 228 -36.36 -25.85 26.27
N ILE A 229 -36.69 -25.15 25.17
CA ILE A 229 -37.98 -24.45 25.01
C ILE A 229 -39.13 -25.45 25.04
N THR A 230 -39.10 -26.51 24.21
CA THR A 230 -40.17 -27.52 24.16
C THR A 230 -40.36 -28.24 25.49
N LYS A 231 -39.26 -28.49 26.24
CA LYS A 231 -39.35 -29.03 27.60
C LYS A 231 -40.04 -28.04 28.55
N ALA A 232 -39.66 -26.76 28.53
CA ALA A 232 -40.26 -25.73 29.37
C ALA A 232 -41.77 -25.57 29.09
N GLU A 233 -42.19 -25.65 27.82
CA GLU A 233 -43.61 -25.66 27.42
C GLU A 233 -44.36 -26.87 27.97
N ALA A 234 -43.76 -28.07 27.92
CA ALA A 234 -44.34 -29.29 28.48
C ALA A 234 -44.44 -29.24 30.02
N ASP A 235 -43.39 -28.79 30.70
CA ASP A 235 -43.36 -28.63 32.16
C ASP A 235 -44.37 -27.57 32.63
N ALA A 236 -44.49 -26.45 31.92
CA ALA A 236 -45.49 -25.40 32.20
C ALA A 236 -46.93 -25.90 32.00
N LYS A 237 -47.20 -26.66 30.93
CA LYS A 237 -48.50 -27.30 30.69
C LYS A 237 -48.84 -28.31 31.81
N ALA A 238 -47.91 -29.18 32.18
CA ALA A 238 -48.10 -30.14 33.26
C ALA A 238 -48.31 -29.46 34.62
N ALA A 239 -47.66 -28.30 34.87
CA ALA A 239 -47.92 -27.49 36.06
C ALA A 239 -49.33 -26.87 36.05
N ALA A 240 -49.80 -26.36 34.90
CA ALA A 240 -51.15 -25.81 34.76
C ALA A 240 -52.24 -26.89 34.94
N GLU A 241 -52.05 -28.09 34.37
CA GLU A 241 -52.98 -29.22 34.55
C GLU A 241 -53.04 -29.68 36.02
N ARG A 242 -51.90 -29.76 36.71
CA ARG A 242 -51.85 -30.05 38.16
C ARG A 242 -52.55 -28.96 38.99
N ALA A 243 -52.35 -27.69 38.65
CA ALA A 243 -52.99 -26.57 39.34
C ALA A 243 -54.52 -26.58 39.14
N ALA A 244 -55.00 -26.86 37.92
CA ALA A 244 -56.43 -27.01 37.63
C ALA A 244 -57.05 -28.20 38.38
N ALA A 245 -56.36 -29.35 38.42
CA ALA A 245 -56.80 -30.51 39.19
C ALA A 245 -56.86 -30.22 40.71
N ALA A 246 -55.85 -29.54 41.26
CA ALA A 246 -55.83 -29.14 42.67
C ALA A 246 -56.93 -28.11 43.00
N ALA A 247 -57.17 -27.13 42.13
CA ALA A 247 -58.26 -26.17 42.28
C ALA A 247 -59.63 -26.85 42.24
N LYS A 248 -59.86 -27.80 41.32
CA LYS A 248 -61.08 -28.60 41.26
C LYS A 248 -61.27 -29.44 42.52
N ALA A 249 -60.23 -30.14 42.98
CA ALA A 249 -60.28 -30.93 44.22
C ALA A 249 -60.59 -30.05 45.45
N LYS A 250 -60.01 -28.85 45.53
CA LYS A 250 -60.31 -27.88 46.59
C LYS A 250 -61.77 -27.38 46.51
N ALA A 251 -62.26 -27.06 45.32
CA ALA A 251 -63.65 -26.64 45.12
C ALA A 251 -64.66 -27.75 45.48
N GLU A 252 -64.38 -29.01 45.13
CA GLU A 252 -65.19 -30.16 45.54
C GLU A 252 -65.15 -30.39 47.06
N ALA A 253 -64.01 -30.14 47.72
CA ALA A 253 -63.88 -30.21 49.17
C ALA A 253 -64.65 -29.09 49.89
N GLU A 254 -64.53 -27.84 49.43
CA GLU A 254 -65.28 -26.69 49.96
C GLU A 254 -66.79 -26.82 49.70
N ALA A 255 -67.20 -27.39 48.57
CA ALA A 255 -68.60 -27.71 48.28
C ALA A 255 -69.16 -28.78 49.24
N LYS A 256 -68.40 -29.86 49.49
CA LYS A 256 -68.77 -30.89 50.48
C LYS A 256 -68.83 -30.32 51.90
N ALA A 257 -67.91 -29.43 52.27
CA ALA A 257 -67.92 -28.74 53.56
C ALA A 257 -69.14 -27.82 53.71
N LYS A 258 -69.49 -27.03 52.68
CA LYS A 258 -70.72 -26.22 52.68
C LYS A 258 -71.99 -27.08 52.74
N ALA A 259 -72.06 -28.17 52.01
CA ALA A 259 -73.20 -29.09 52.07
C ALA A 259 -73.38 -29.71 53.47
N ALA A 260 -72.28 -30.08 54.14
CA ALA A 260 -72.30 -30.56 55.52
C ALA A 260 -72.74 -29.46 56.52
N ALA A 261 -72.33 -28.21 56.30
CA ALA A 261 -72.77 -27.07 57.10
C ALA A 261 -74.26 -26.73 56.89
N GLU A 262 -74.75 -26.72 55.65
CA GLU A 262 -76.18 -26.52 55.35
C GLU A 262 -77.06 -27.66 55.88
N ALA A 263 -76.60 -28.91 55.83
CA ALA A 263 -77.31 -30.04 56.43
C ALA A 263 -77.47 -29.85 57.95
N LYS A 264 -76.45 -29.31 58.62
CA LYS A 264 -76.50 -28.99 60.05
C LYS A 264 -77.40 -27.78 60.35
N ALA A 265 -77.37 -26.74 59.50
CA ALA A 265 -78.25 -25.57 59.64
C ALA A 265 -79.73 -25.89 59.37
N LYS A 266 -80.05 -26.77 58.41
CA LYS A 266 -81.42 -27.23 58.14
C LYS A 266 -82.00 -28.04 59.31
N ALA A 267 -81.16 -28.82 60.01
CA ALA A 267 -81.57 -29.54 61.21
C ALA A 267 -82.01 -28.63 62.38
N GLU A 268 -81.55 -27.38 62.45
CA GLU A 268 -82.00 -26.39 63.44
C GLU A 268 -83.11 -25.46 62.89
N ALA A 269 -83.16 -25.23 61.57
CA ALA A 269 -84.17 -24.38 60.94
C ALA A 269 -85.56 -25.06 60.80
N GLU A 270 -85.62 -26.39 60.60
CA GLU A 270 -86.88 -27.12 60.37
C GLU A 270 -87.74 -27.28 61.64
N ALA A 271 -87.36 -26.66 62.76
CA ALA A 271 -88.16 -26.53 63.97
C ALA A 271 -89.23 -25.40 63.92
N LYS A 272 -89.24 -24.53 62.89
CA LYS A 272 -90.24 -23.45 62.77
C LYS A 272 -90.88 -23.32 61.39
N ARG A 273 -92.23 -23.17 61.42
CA ARG A 273 -93.12 -22.81 60.30
C ARG A 273 -93.21 -23.81 59.14
N LYS A 274 -93.78 -24.98 59.45
CA LYS A 274 -94.98 -25.40 58.70
C LYS A 274 -96.09 -24.38 58.96
N ALA A 275 -96.44 -23.57 57.97
CA ALA A 275 -97.64 -22.74 57.95
C ALA A 275 -97.91 -22.31 56.49
N GLU A 276 -99.11 -22.60 55.98
CA GLU A 276 -99.70 -22.16 54.69
C GLU A 276 -98.83 -22.46 53.44
N GLU A 277 -99.08 -23.50 52.63
CA GLU A 277 -100.34 -24.05 52.09
C GLU A 277 -101.05 -23.13 51.07
N ALA A 278 -101.36 -23.69 49.90
CA ALA A 278 -102.29 -23.16 48.87
C ALA A 278 -101.86 -21.88 48.11
N LYS A 279 -102.23 -21.68 46.82
CA LYS A 279 -102.93 -22.57 45.86
C LYS A 279 -102.57 -22.27 44.40
N ALA A 280 -102.27 -23.33 43.65
CA ALA A 280 -102.72 -23.64 42.29
C ALA A 280 -102.78 -22.59 41.15
N LYS A 281 -102.18 -22.98 40.01
CA LYS A 281 -102.68 -22.84 38.61
C LYS A 281 -102.87 -21.42 38.05
N ALA A 282 -102.08 -21.01 37.05
CA ALA A 282 -102.32 -21.23 35.60
C ALA A 282 -103.30 -20.17 34.98
N ALA A 283 -103.27 -19.84 33.69
CA ALA A 283 -102.53 -20.41 32.56
C ALA A 283 -102.16 -19.33 31.51
N ALA A 284 -101.35 -19.75 30.52
CA ALA A 284 -101.32 -19.26 29.12
C ALA A 284 -100.95 -17.79 28.79
N GLU A 285 -99.98 -17.68 27.88
CA GLU A 285 -99.97 -16.80 26.70
C GLU A 285 -100.24 -15.29 26.83
N ALA A 286 -99.15 -14.52 26.78
CA ALA A 286 -99.09 -13.29 25.98
C ALA A 286 -97.68 -13.02 25.45
N LYS A 287 -97.59 -12.36 24.29
CA LYS A 287 -96.38 -11.71 23.72
C LYS A 287 -95.16 -12.60 23.40
N ALA A 288 -95.38 -13.59 22.53
CA ALA A 288 -94.41 -13.86 21.47
C ALA A 288 -94.44 -12.72 20.41
N LYS A 289 -93.97 -11.51 20.76
CA LYS A 289 -93.69 -10.34 19.88
C LYS A 289 -93.21 -9.13 20.72
N ALA A 290 -91.88 -8.92 20.81
CA ALA A 290 -91.27 -7.67 21.30
C ALA A 290 -89.75 -7.56 21.03
N GLU A 291 -88.97 -8.62 21.28
CA GLU A 291 -87.52 -8.48 21.55
C GLU A 291 -86.56 -8.80 20.40
N ALA A 292 -87.05 -8.91 19.15
CA ALA A 292 -86.20 -9.21 18.00
C ALA A 292 -85.47 -7.97 17.42
N GLU A 293 -86.01 -6.76 17.63
CA GLU A 293 -85.61 -5.57 16.85
C GLU A 293 -84.80 -4.55 17.66
N ALA A 294 -84.88 -4.59 19.00
CA ALA A 294 -84.12 -3.69 19.87
C ALA A 294 -82.64 -4.09 20.03
N LYS A 295 -82.32 -5.40 20.01
CA LYS A 295 -80.98 -5.90 20.32
C LYS A 295 -79.96 -5.67 19.19
N ALA A 296 -80.40 -5.75 17.93
CA ALA A 296 -79.53 -5.67 16.75
C ALA A 296 -78.90 -4.29 16.51
N LYS A 297 -79.53 -3.19 16.97
CA LYS A 297 -78.92 -1.84 16.88
C LYS A 297 -77.89 -1.58 17.98
N ALA A 298 -78.16 -2.02 19.21
CA ALA A 298 -77.27 -1.82 20.34
C ALA A 298 -75.91 -2.52 20.18
N GLU A 299 -75.90 -3.77 19.68
CA GLU A 299 -74.64 -4.52 19.45
C GLU A 299 -73.79 -3.92 18.30
N ALA A 300 -74.42 -3.35 17.27
CA ALA A 300 -73.70 -2.73 16.14
C ALA A 300 -73.02 -1.40 16.53
N GLU A 301 -73.71 -0.56 17.30
CA GLU A 301 -73.20 0.75 17.72
C GLU A 301 -72.13 0.62 18.82
N ALA A 302 -72.33 -0.29 19.78
CA ALA A 302 -71.33 -0.61 20.81
C ALA A 302 -70.04 -1.17 20.20
N LYS A 303 -70.15 -2.06 19.20
CA LYS A 303 -68.97 -2.65 18.53
C LYS A 303 -68.15 -1.60 17.77
N LYS A 304 -68.81 -0.71 17.01
CA LYS A 304 -68.11 0.41 16.35
C LYS A 304 -67.40 1.34 17.32
N LYS A 305 -68.02 1.66 18.46
CA LYS A 305 -67.38 2.53 19.46
C LYS A 305 -66.14 1.88 20.08
N ALA A 306 -66.21 0.59 20.44
CA ALA A 306 -65.07 -0.14 20.99
C ALA A 306 -63.92 -0.33 19.97
N GLU A 307 -64.24 -0.48 18.69
CA GLU A 307 -63.26 -0.61 17.60
C GLU A 307 -62.55 0.73 17.33
N GLU A 308 -63.28 1.85 17.34
CA GLU A 308 -62.73 3.21 17.23
C GLU A 308 -61.84 3.58 18.44
N GLU A 309 -62.30 3.29 19.66
CA GLU A 309 -61.59 3.57 20.92
C GLU A 309 -60.33 2.69 21.06
N ALA A 310 -60.36 1.44 20.58
CA ALA A 310 -59.17 0.59 20.47
C ALA A 310 -58.19 1.09 19.41
N ARG A 311 -58.68 1.59 18.26
CA ARG A 311 -57.83 2.19 17.21
C ARG A 311 -57.10 3.42 17.73
N GLN A 312 -57.82 4.38 18.32
CA GLN A 312 -57.24 5.61 18.84
C GLN A 312 -56.22 5.35 19.95
N LYS A 313 -56.45 4.32 20.79
CA LYS A 313 -55.45 3.89 21.78
C LYS A 313 -54.20 3.29 21.12
N ALA A 314 -54.35 2.42 20.13
CA ALA A 314 -53.21 1.83 19.41
C ALA A 314 -52.41 2.89 18.61
N GLU A 315 -53.10 3.90 18.08
CA GLU A 315 -52.51 5.06 17.39
C GLU A 315 -51.72 5.95 18.37
N GLN A 316 -52.26 6.23 19.56
CA GLN A 316 -51.52 6.92 20.63
C GLN A 316 -50.34 6.10 21.17
N GLU A 317 -50.47 4.78 21.30
CA GLU A 317 -49.40 3.90 21.77
C GLU A 317 -48.27 3.76 20.73
N ALA A 318 -48.61 3.80 19.43
CA ALA A 318 -47.65 3.91 18.33
C ALA A 318 -46.93 5.27 18.34
N LEU A 319 -47.66 6.38 18.39
CA LEU A 319 -47.09 7.74 18.44
C LEU A 319 -46.19 7.95 19.66
N ALA A 320 -46.60 7.47 20.84
CA ALA A 320 -45.79 7.54 22.05
C ALA A 320 -44.50 6.71 21.94
N LYS A 321 -44.54 5.56 21.24
CA LYS A 321 -43.32 4.78 20.97
C LYS A 321 -42.43 5.46 19.95
N GLU A 322 -42.99 5.97 18.85
CA GLU A 322 -42.24 6.69 17.80
C GLU A 322 -41.55 7.94 18.38
N GLN A 323 -42.24 8.69 19.25
CA GLN A 323 -41.66 9.80 19.99
C GLN A 323 -40.55 9.34 20.95
N ALA A 324 -40.72 8.21 21.67
CA ALA A 324 -39.68 7.68 22.55
C ALA A 324 -38.43 7.18 21.80
N ASP A 325 -38.62 6.48 20.67
CA ASP A 325 -37.53 6.02 19.79
C ASP A 325 -36.79 7.24 19.17
N ALA A 326 -37.51 8.30 18.79
CA ALA A 326 -36.93 9.55 18.31
C ALA A 326 -36.13 10.29 19.40
N ILE A 327 -36.66 10.41 20.62
CA ILE A 327 -35.94 11.00 21.77
C ILE A 327 -34.68 10.19 22.09
N ALA A 328 -34.74 8.86 22.00
CA ALA A 328 -33.57 8.00 22.20
C ALA A 328 -32.48 8.25 21.15
N LYS A 329 -32.86 8.35 19.86
CA LYS A 329 -31.92 8.71 18.78
C LYS A 329 -31.33 10.11 19.00
N ALA A 330 -32.15 11.12 19.29
CA ALA A 330 -31.69 12.49 19.49
C ALA A 330 -30.68 12.59 20.65
N LYS A 331 -30.93 11.88 21.77
CA LYS A 331 -29.99 11.80 22.89
C LYS A 331 -28.67 11.08 22.52
N GLN A 332 -28.70 10.11 21.61
CA GLN A 332 -27.49 9.47 21.07
C GLN A 332 -26.72 10.42 20.14
N ASP A 333 -27.39 11.10 19.21
CA ASP A 333 -26.73 12.06 18.30
C ASP A 333 -26.06 13.20 19.08
N ILE A 334 -26.74 13.75 20.10
CA ILE A 334 -26.19 14.75 21.02
C ILE A 334 -24.98 14.20 21.77
N ALA A 335 -25.03 12.98 22.31
CA ALA A 335 -23.91 12.39 23.05
C ALA A 335 -22.68 12.20 22.16
N ASN A 336 -22.85 11.69 20.94
CA ASN A 336 -21.78 11.53 19.95
C ASN A 336 -21.12 12.89 19.61
N ALA A 337 -21.94 13.93 19.39
CA ALA A 337 -21.45 15.26 19.08
C ALA A 337 -20.74 15.91 20.29
N GLN A 338 -21.24 15.69 21.51
CA GLN A 338 -20.62 16.18 22.74
C GLN A 338 -19.24 15.53 22.98
N GLU A 339 -19.13 14.21 22.81
CA GLU A 339 -17.85 13.48 22.93
C GLU A 339 -16.82 13.98 21.90
N LYS A 340 -17.26 14.23 20.66
CA LYS A 340 -16.43 14.81 19.60
C LYS A 340 -15.95 16.23 19.95
N TYR A 341 -16.84 17.08 20.45
CA TYR A 341 -16.50 18.44 20.89
C TYR A 341 -15.50 18.43 22.04
N ASP A 342 -15.74 17.59 23.06
CA ASP A 342 -14.81 17.48 24.19
C ASP A 342 -13.43 16.95 23.74
N SER A 343 -13.38 16.04 22.76
CA SER A 343 -12.13 15.59 22.15
C SER A 343 -11.38 16.73 21.43
N LEU A 344 -12.06 17.54 20.62
CA LEU A 344 -11.46 18.66 19.88
C LEU A 344 -11.08 19.85 20.78
N VAL A 345 -11.72 19.99 21.94
CA VAL A 345 -11.26 20.89 23.00
C VAL A 345 -9.98 20.35 23.66
N ASN A 346 -9.89 19.03 23.89
CA ASN A 346 -8.74 18.41 24.55
C ASN A 346 -7.47 18.36 23.67
N ASP A 347 -7.61 18.25 22.34
CA ASP A 347 -6.48 18.35 21.41
C ASP A 347 -6.13 19.81 21.02
N ASN A 348 -6.92 20.78 21.50
CA ASN A 348 -6.86 22.24 21.27
C ASN A 348 -7.30 22.71 19.87
N THR A 349 -7.89 21.84 19.03
CA THR A 349 -8.53 22.27 17.76
C THR A 349 -9.66 23.27 18.00
N ILE A 350 -10.40 23.14 19.11
CA ILE A 350 -11.37 24.14 19.59
C ILE A 350 -10.78 24.87 20.80
N THR A 351 -10.43 26.14 20.61
CA THR A 351 -9.96 27.02 21.69
C THR A 351 -11.15 27.64 22.43
N ARG A 352 -11.35 27.23 23.69
CA ARG A 352 -12.48 27.71 24.52
C ARG A 352 -12.59 29.22 24.58
N GLY A 353 -13.82 29.72 24.41
CA GLY A 353 -14.18 31.13 24.39
C GLY A 353 -14.04 31.82 23.02
N ASN A 354 -13.53 31.16 21.99
CA ASN A 354 -13.53 31.71 20.62
C ASN A 354 -14.92 31.59 19.95
N GLU A 355 -15.09 32.18 18.77
CA GLU A 355 -16.38 32.19 18.05
C GLU A 355 -16.84 30.78 17.63
N VAL A 356 -15.90 29.89 17.29
CA VAL A 356 -16.16 28.49 16.92
C VAL A 356 -16.71 27.68 18.11
N ASP A 357 -16.06 27.82 19.27
CA ASP A 357 -16.47 27.24 20.55
C ASP A 357 -17.87 27.73 20.97
N GLN A 358 -18.12 29.03 20.85
CA GLN A 358 -19.44 29.63 21.12
C GLN A 358 -20.53 29.10 20.18
N ASN A 359 -20.25 28.98 18.87
CA ASN A 359 -21.22 28.49 17.89
C ASN A 359 -21.54 26.99 18.08
N ILE A 360 -20.53 26.14 18.29
CA ILE A 360 -20.74 24.69 18.48
C ILE A 360 -21.41 24.41 19.83
N SER A 361 -20.98 25.07 20.91
CA SER A 361 -21.62 24.91 22.22
C SER A 361 -23.05 25.46 22.25
N ALA A 362 -23.38 26.50 21.47
CA ALA A 362 -24.76 26.95 21.30
C ALA A 362 -25.64 25.91 20.58
N LEU A 363 -25.16 25.32 19.48
CA LEU A 363 -25.88 24.24 18.78
C LEU A 363 -26.13 23.01 19.67
N LEU A 364 -25.12 22.61 20.47
CA LEU A 364 -25.25 21.52 21.45
C LEU A 364 -26.21 21.88 22.59
N ALA A 365 -26.23 23.14 23.05
CA ALA A 365 -27.16 23.60 24.07
C ALA A 365 -28.61 23.63 23.55
N ASP A 366 -28.85 24.14 22.34
CA ASP A 366 -30.17 24.14 21.70
C ASP A 366 -30.68 22.71 21.47
N ALA A 367 -29.82 21.80 20.98
CA ALA A 367 -30.17 20.39 20.83
C ALA A 367 -30.61 19.76 22.17
N ASN A 368 -29.87 20.01 23.27
CA ASN A 368 -30.24 19.54 24.60
C ASN A 368 -31.56 20.16 25.11
N ASN A 369 -31.79 21.45 24.85
CA ASN A 369 -33.02 22.15 25.27
C ASN A 369 -34.27 21.63 24.52
N MET A 370 -34.11 21.21 23.27
CA MET A 370 -35.21 20.73 22.41
C MET A 370 -35.48 19.23 22.53
N VAL A 371 -34.58 18.44 23.13
CA VAL A 371 -34.56 16.97 23.01
C VAL A 371 -35.83 16.24 23.48
N GLU A 372 -36.67 16.83 24.34
CA GLU A 372 -37.94 16.24 24.79
C GLU A 372 -39.19 16.90 24.20
N THR A 373 -39.05 18.06 23.54
CA THR A 373 -40.16 18.82 22.93
C THR A 373 -40.21 18.67 21.41
N ASP A 374 -39.05 18.63 20.76
CA ASP A 374 -38.85 18.32 19.34
C ASP A 374 -37.55 17.51 19.15
N PRO A 375 -37.61 16.17 19.27
CA PRO A 375 -36.43 15.31 19.10
C PRO A 375 -35.91 15.30 17.66
N ALA A 376 -36.71 15.68 16.66
CA ALA A 376 -36.27 15.73 15.26
C ALA A 376 -35.34 16.93 15.06
N ALA A 377 -35.77 18.12 15.48
CA ALA A 377 -34.94 19.33 15.44
C ALA A 377 -33.71 19.23 16.38
N ALA A 378 -33.83 18.53 17.52
CA ALA A 378 -32.69 18.25 18.39
C ALA A 378 -31.63 17.35 17.72
N SER A 379 -32.06 16.30 17.01
CA SER A 379 -31.20 15.43 16.20
C SER A 379 -30.53 16.23 15.07
N GLU A 380 -31.28 17.10 14.38
CA GLU A 380 -30.75 17.99 13.34
C GLU A 380 -29.68 18.96 13.88
N LYS A 381 -29.91 19.59 15.04
CA LYS A 381 -28.95 20.50 15.68
C LYS A 381 -27.67 19.80 16.15
N ALA A 382 -27.77 18.56 16.64
CA ALA A 382 -26.60 17.76 16.99
C ALA A 382 -25.77 17.36 15.75
N LEU A 383 -26.43 17.06 14.63
CA LEU A 383 -25.78 16.76 13.35
C LEU A 383 -25.14 18.02 12.72
N GLU A 384 -25.77 19.19 12.84
CA GLU A 384 -25.21 20.49 12.44
C GLU A 384 -23.92 20.80 13.24
N ALA A 385 -23.94 20.58 14.56
CA ALA A 385 -22.75 20.69 15.41
C ALA A 385 -21.66 19.69 15.00
N SER A 386 -22.01 18.40 14.80
CA SER A 386 -21.06 17.38 14.32
C SER A 386 -20.40 17.78 13.00
N LYS A 387 -21.19 18.30 12.05
CA LYS A 387 -20.68 18.71 10.74
C LYS A 387 -19.73 19.90 10.85
N ALA A 388 -20.07 20.92 11.65
CA ALA A 388 -19.14 22.03 11.91
C ALA A 388 -17.80 21.54 12.48
N MET A 389 -17.82 20.48 13.30
CA MET A 389 -16.60 19.81 13.78
C MET A 389 -15.88 18.98 12.71
N ASP A 390 -16.57 18.36 11.74
CA ASP A 390 -15.93 17.71 10.59
C ASP A 390 -15.24 18.74 9.69
N ASP A 391 -15.92 19.86 9.40
CA ASP A 391 -15.39 20.95 8.57
C ASP A 391 -14.10 21.55 9.20
N LEU A 392 -14.05 21.70 10.53
CA LEU A 392 -12.83 22.12 11.28
C LEU A 392 -11.68 21.11 11.23
N ILE A 393 -11.97 19.80 11.38
CA ILE A 393 -10.94 18.75 11.26
C ILE A 393 -10.35 18.78 9.85
N ASN A 394 -11.20 18.90 8.82
CA ASN A 394 -10.76 19.01 7.44
C ASN A 394 -9.91 20.27 7.18
N GLU A 395 -10.26 21.42 7.75
CA GLU A 395 -9.46 22.66 7.63
C GLU A 395 -8.11 22.55 8.35
N ARG A 396 -8.09 21.99 9.57
CA ARG A 396 -6.85 21.72 10.32
C ARG A 396 -5.92 20.77 9.58
N ASP A 397 -6.44 19.64 9.12
CA ASP A 397 -5.62 18.61 8.48
C ASP A 397 -5.12 19.06 7.08
N ASN A 398 -5.88 19.89 6.36
CA ASN A 398 -5.39 20.61 5.18
C ASN A 398 -4.33 21.67 5.50
N THR A 399 -4.43 22.33 6.65
CA THR A 399 -3.42 23.32 7.10
C THR A 399 -2.10 22.60 7.42
N ILE A 400 -2.15 21.50 8.18
CA ILE A 400 -0.98 20.65 8.47
C ILE A 400 -0.35 20.12 7.18
N ALA A 401 -1.15 19.64 6.23
CA ALA A 401 -0.67 19.19 4.92
C ALA A 401 0.01 20.33 4.13
N ARG A 402 -0.50 21.57 4.22
CA ARG A 402 0.08 22.74 3.57
C ARG A 402 1.39 23.18 4.22
N GLU A 403 1.47 23.18 5.55
CA GLU A 403 2.69 23.52 6.30
C GLU A 403 3.82 22.50 6.04
N GLU A 404 3.50 21.20 6.02
CA GLU A 404 4.45 20.14 5.70
C GLU A 404 4.95 20.25 4.24
N ASN A 405 4.02 20.40 3.28
CA ASN A 405 4.39 20.61 1.87
C ASN A 405 5.21 21.91 1.67
N GLN A 406 4.91 23.00 2.40
CA GLN A 406 5.67 24.26 2.35
C GLN A 406 7.09 24.06 2.90
N ARG A 407 7.26 23.33 4.02
CA ARG A 407 8.59 22.98 4.54
C ARG A 407 9.40 22.19 3.52
N GLN A 408 8.77 21.21 2.86
CA GLN A 408 9.41 20.41 1.80
C GLN A 408 9.78 21.28 0.59
N LEU A 409 8.94 22.25 0.21
CA LEU A 409 9.25 23.23 -0.85
C LEU A 409 10.48 24.08 -0.51
N ASP A 410 10.59 24.54 0.74
CA ASP A 410 11.73 25.35 1.18
C ASP A 410 13.02 24.52 1.27
N GLU A 411 12.94 23.25 1.68
CA GLU A 411 14.04 22.29 1.64
C GLU A 411 14.48 21.96 0.21
N ILE A 412 13.53 21.76 -0.71
CA ILE A 412 13.77 21.52 -2.14
C ILE A 412 14.41 22.74 -2.81
N LYS A 413 13.97 23.96 -2.50
CA LYS A 413 14.61 25.20 -2.98
C LYS A 413 16.04 25.35 -2.47
N ALA A 414 16.29 25.05 -1.19
CA ALA A 414 17.64 25.08 -0.62
C ALA A 414 18.55 24.05 -1.30
N ARG A 415 18.05 22.82 -1.52
CA ARG A 415 18.78 21.76 -2.24
C ARG A 415 19.02 22.08 -3.71
N TYR A 416 18.06 22.70 -4.39
CA TYR A 416 18.21 23.21 -5.75
C TYR A 416 19.35 24.23 -5.83
N GLN A 417 19.36 25.24 -4.95
CA GLN A 417 20.43 26.23 -4.91
C GLN A 417 21.79 25.58 -4.58
N GLU A 418 21.83 24.60 -3.66
CA GLU A 418 23.06 23.85 -3.37
C GLU A 418 23.58 23.09 -4.60
N LEU A 419 22.70 22.50 -5.42
CA LEU A 419 23.07 21.83 -6.67
C LEU A 419 23.56 22.82 -7.74
N VAL A 420 22.98 24.02 -7.84
CA VAL A 420 23.48 25.11 -8.71
C VAL A 420 24.87 25.58 -8.23
N ASP A 421 25.01 25.89 -6.94
CA ASP A 421 26.24 26.41 -6.34
C ASP A 421 27.40 25.39 -6.42
N GLN A 422 27.10 24.08 -6.36
CA GLN A 422 28.07 23.00 -6.53
C GLN A 422 28.28 22.57 -8.00
N GLY A 423 27.61 23.22 -8.96
CA GLY A 423 27.79 22.99 -10.40
C GLY A 423 27.14 21.72 -10.95
N TYR A 424 26.21 21.09 -10.22
CA TYR A 424 25.36 19.99 -10.74
C TYR A 424 24.31 20.48 -11.73
N ILE A 425 23.88 21.75 -11.60
CA ILE A 425 22.92 22.41 -12.49
C ILE A 425 23.62 23.62 -13.10
N ILE A 426 23.53 23.76 -14.43
CA ILE A 426 23.99 24.95 -15.16
C ILE A 426 22.78 25.88 -15.33
N PRO A 427 22.82 27.14 -14.87
CA PRO A 427 21.74 28.09 -15.07
C PRO A 427 21.32 28.22 -16.55
N ASP A 428 20.02 28.40 -16.79
CA ASP A 428 19.37 28.47 -18.10
C ASP A 428 19.44 27.17 -18.96
N SER A 429 20.01 26.07 -18.45
CA SER A 429 20.02 24.76 -19.15
C SER A 429 18.64 24.08 -19.20
N GLU A 430 18.48 23.05 -20.04
CA GLU A 430 17.20 22.33 -20.14
C GLU A 430 16.80 21.66 -18.81
N GLU A 431 17.73 21.05 -18.07
CA GLU A 431 17.40 20.48 -16.75
C GLU A 431 17.14 21.57 -15.69
N ASP A 432 17.79 22.73 -15.78
CA ASP A 432 17.53 23.89 -14.91
C ASP A 432 16.13 24.47 -15.11
N GLN A 433 15.74 24.68 -16.37
CA GLN A 433 14.40 25.16 -16.75
C GLN A 433 13.31 24.16 -16.35
N ASN A 434 13.53 22.86 -16.62
CA ASN A 434 12.58 21.81 -16.24
C ASN A 434 12.42 21.72 -14.71
N LEU A 435 13.52 21.68 -13.96
CA LEU A 435 13.47 21.56 -12.50
C LEU A 435 12.89 22.82 -11.84
N SER A 436 13.26 24.01 -12.32
CA SER A 436 12.66 25.28 -11.91
C SER A 436 11.15 25.32 -12.18
N GLN A 437 10.69 24.80 -13.32
CA GLN A 437 9.26 24.73 -13.61
C GLN A 437 8.52 23.72 -12.72
N VAL A 438 9.12 22.56 -12.39
CA VAL A 438 8.51 21.59 -11.44
C VAL A 438 8.45 22.16 -10.02
N ILE A 439 9.47 22.90 -9.57
CA ILE A 439 9.45 23.63 -8.29
C ILE A 439 8.34 24.68 -8.30
N LYS A 440 8.21 25.44 -9.39
CA LYS A 440 7.17 26.45 -9.56
C LYS A 440 5.76 25.85 -9.64
N ASP A 441 5.57 24.71 -10.30
CA ASP A 441 4.30 23.97 -10.29
C ASP A 441 3.88 23.63 -8.85
N ALA A 442 4.84 23.31 -7.97
CA ALA A 442 4.58 23.10 -6.54
C ALA A 442 4.24 24.39 -5.78
N GLU A 443 4.89 25.52 -6.11
CA GLU A 443 4.52 26.85 -5.59
C GLU A 443 3.09 27.24 -5.99
N ASP A 444 2.76 27.13 -7.28
CA ASP A 444 1.45 27.47 -7.82
C ASP A 444 0.37 26.52 -7.27
N ALA A 445 0.66 25.22 -7.08
CA ALA A 445 -0.23 24.30 -6.38
C ALA A 445 -0.49 24.72 -4.91
N LEU A 446 0.55 25.09 -4.15
CA LEU A 446 0.42 25.59 -2.77
C LEU A 446 -0.28 26.95 -2.68
N ALA A 447 -0.13 27.82 -3.67
CA ALA A 447 -0.86 29.08 -3.76
C ALA A 447 -2.36 28.85 -4.00
N ASN A 448 -2.71 27.84 -4.82
CA ASN A 448 -4.08 27.42 -5.10
C ASN A 448 -4.70 26.49 -4.04
N ASN A 449 -3.93 26.09 -3.00
CA ASN A 449 -4.28 25.13 -1.96
C ASN A 449 -4.46 23.66 -2.43
N ASP A 450 -3.93 23.29 -3.60
CA ASP A 450 -3.86 21.88 -4.01
C ASP A 450 -2.69 21.17 -3.32
N ASN A 451 -2.95 20.74 -2.08
CA ASN A 451 -2.02 19.97 -1.26
C ASN A 451 -1.64 18.60 -1.85
N THR A 452 -2.35 18.11 -2.89
CA THR A 452 -2.07 16.81 -3.52
C THR A 452 -1.12 16.99 -4.69
N LEU A 453 -1.43 17.92 -5.61
CA LEU A 453 -0.56 18.28 -6.72
C LEU A 453 0.77 18.85 -6.23
N ALA A 454 0.75 19.67 -5.18
CA ALA A 454 1.95 20.18 -4.53
C ALA A 454 2.88 19.04 -4.11
N ARG A 455 2.36 18.04 -3.38
CA ARG A 455 3.17 16.89 -2.93
C ARG A 455 3.72 16.07 -4.09
N GLN A 456 2.92 15.83 -5.13
CA GLN A 456 3.37 15.14 -6.34
C GLN A 456 4.53 15.89 -7.00
N LYS A 457 4.45 17.22 -7.11
CA LYS A 457 5.50 18.04 -7.72
C LYS A 457 6.76 18.16 -6.86
N LEU A 458 6.62 18.16 -5.54
CA LEU A 458 7.76 18.07 -4.62
C LEU A 458 8.48 16.71 -4.73
N GLU A 459 7.74 15.61 -4.90
CA GLU A 459 8.32 14.28 -5.16
C GLU A 459 8.99 14.20 -6.54
N GLU A 460 8.38 14.77 -7.59
CA GLU A 460 8.93 14.89 -8.95
C GLU A 460 10.26 15.69 -8.94
N ALA A 461 10.30 16.84 -8.26
CA ALA A 461 11.52 17.64 -8.08
C ALA A 461 12.60 16.87 -7.29
N ASN A 462 12.24 16.24 -6.17
CA ASN A 462 13.19 15.53 -5.32
C ASN A 462 13.82 14.31 -6.03
N ASN A 463 13.02 13.57 -6.80
CA ASN A 463 13.52 12.47 -7.63
C ASN A 463 14.44 12.98 -8.76
N SER A 464 14.10 14.12 -9.39
CA SER A 464 14.96 14.76 -10.39
C SER A 464 16.29 15.22 -9.79
N MET A 465 16.29 15.79 -8.59
CA MET A 465 17.50 16.15 -7.84
C MET A 465 18.33 14.94 -7.40
N ASN A 466 17.71 13.80 -7.13
CA ASN A 466 18.44 12.55 -6.86
C ASN A 466 19.18 12.06 -8.11
N ALA A 467 18.50 12.02 -9.26
CA ALA A 467 19.12 11.68 -10.54
C ALA A 467 20.26 12.66 -10.90
N ILE A 468 20.06 13.97 -10.73
CA ILE A 468 21.10 14.99 -10.94
C ILE A 468 22.30 14.77 -10.01
N TYR A 469 22.07 14.46 -8.73
CA TYR A 469 23.15 14.18 -7.78
C TYR A 469 23.94 12.90 -8.11
N GLU A 470 23.26 11.88 -8.64
CA GLU A 470 23.91 10.67 -9.18
C GLU A 470 24.64 10.94 -10.52
N MET A 471 24.20 11.93 -11.30
CA MET A 471 24.81 12.39 -12.55
C MET A 471 25.98 13.38 -12.39
N GLY A 472 26.27 13.89 -11.20
CA GLY A 472 27.49 14.67 -10.92
C GLY A 472 27.55 16.10 -11.51
N PRO A 473 28.65 16.86 -11.23
CA PRO A 473 28.79 18.25 -11.68
C PRO A 473 29.13 18.43 -13.17
N LYS A 474 28.34 19.27 -13.85
CA LYS A 474 28.50 19.68 -15.26
C LYS A 474 29.41 20.90 -15.42
N ARG A 475 29.81 21.25 -16.67
CA ARG A 475 30.58 22.47 -16.99
C ARG A 475 30.15 23.14 -18.31
N PRO A 476 30.45 24.43 -18.54
CA PRO A 476 29.64 25.25 -19.46
C PRO A 476 30.05 25.31 -20.94
N ILE A 477 31.08 24.59 -21.41
CA ILE A 477 31.59 24.74 -22.79
C ILE A 477 31.82 23.38 -23.44
N ASP A 478 30.71 22.76 -23.84
CA ASP A 478 30.70 21.46 -24.48
C ASP A 478 30.39 21.61 -25.97
N GLY A 479 31.46 21.76 -26.76
CA GLY A 479 31.43 22.28 -28.13
C GLY A 479 30.52 21.52 -29.11
N ASP A 480 29.81 22.32 -29.91
CA ASP A 480 28.90 21.88 -30.97
C ASP A 480 29.64 21.47 -32.25
N LEU A 481 28.95 20.76 -33.16
CA LEU A 481 29.52 20.32 -34.45
C LEU A 481 29.49 21.45 -35.49
N VAL A 482 30.63 21.68 -36.17
CA VAL A 482 30.74 22.67 -37.26
C VAL A 482 31.50 22.08 -38.45
N GLU A 483 30.90 22.16 -39.65
CA GLU A 483 31.58 21.94 -40.93
C GLU A 483 32.17 23.25 -41.45
N GLY A 484 33.38 23.23 -42.03
CA GLY A 484 34.03 24.45 -42.55
C GLY A 484 35.22 24.17 -43.49
N ASP A 485 35.13 24.68 -44.73
CA ASP A 485 36.08 24.45 -45.81
C ASP A 485 37.37 25.28 -45.73
N GLY A 486 38.45 24.76 -46.33
CA GLY A 486 39.28 25.53 -47.29
C GLY A 486 40.57 26.22 -46.83
N ASP A 487 41.71 25.68 -47.31
CA ASP A 487 42.96 26.36 -47.72
C ASP A 487 43.42 27.65 -47.01
N GLY A 488 44.35 27.53 -46.03
CA GLY A 488 45.00 28.67 -45.34
C GLY A 488 46.53 28.53 -45.17
N GLU A 489 47.28 29.63 -45.34
CA GLU A 489 48.74 29.66 -45.26
C GLU A 489 49.30 29.71 -43.82
N ARG A 490 50.46 29.08 -43.61
CA ARG A 490 51.01 28.79 -42.27
C ARG A 490 52.25 29.63 -41.94
N GLY A 491 52.02 30.75 -41.27
CA GLY A 491 53.02 31.43 -40.44
C GLY A 491 52.64 31.32 -38.97
N GLN A 492 53.61 31.06 -38.08
CA GLN A 492 53.39 31.14 -36.63
C GLN A 492 53.48 32.59 -36.16
N ILE A 493 52.49 33.02 -35.38
CA ILE A 493 52.43 34.32 -34.71
C ILE A 493 52.36 34.05 -33.20
N ILE A 494 53.01 34.86 -32.37
CA ILE A 494 52.82 34.79 -30.91
C ILE A 494 51.72 35.78 -30.55
N ASP A 495 50.62 35.31 -29.96
CA ASP A 495 49.64 36.21 -29.36
C ASP A 495 50.25 36.89 -28.14
N ALA A 496 50.32 38.23 -28.17
CA ALA A 496 50.86 39.05 -27.09
C ALA A 496 50.00 39.02 -25.80
N THR A 497 48.79 38.48 -25.86
CA THR A 497 47.85 38.39 -24.74
C THR A 497 48.03 37.10 -23.93
N THR A 498 48.16 35.96 -24.61
CA THR A 498 48.29 34.61 -24.00
C THR A 498 49.71 34.06 -24.01
N GLY A 499 50.58 34.58 -24.86
CA GLY A 499 51.95 34.08 -25.08
C GLY A 499 52.02 32.78 -25.90
N GLN A 500 50.91 32.30 -26.47
CA GLN A 500 50.86 31.06 -27.25
C GLN A 500 51.12 31.31 -28.74
N THR A 501 51.61 30.28 -29.45
CA THR A 501 51.82 30.31 -30.89
C THR A 501 50.53 30.00 -31.64
N VAL A 502 49.99 30.98 -32.34
CA VAL A 502 48.78 30.87 -33.17
C VAL A 502 49.11 30.88 -34.67
N ASN A 503 48.17 30.42 -35.49
CA ASN A 503 48.24 30.55 -36.95
C ASN A 503 47.76 31.95 -37.40
N THR A 504 47.68 32.14 -38.72
CA THR A 504 47.16 33.34 -39.39
C THR A 504 45.67 33.62 -39.14
N GLU A 505 44.92 32.63 -38.64
CA GLU A 505 43.49 32.71 -38.30
C GLU A 505 43.27 33.00 -36.79
N GLY A 506 44.31 32.87 -35.97
CA GLY A 506 44.25 32.99 -34.51
C GLY A 506 44.13 31.66 -33.73
N LYS A 507 44.07 30.51 -34.42
CA LYS A 507 44.01 29.18 -33.78
C LYS A 507 45.36 28.79 -33.19
N VAL A 508 45.35 28.23 -31.97
CA VAL A 508 46.54 27.74 -31.26
C VAL A 508 47.15 26.55 -32.01
N THR A 509 48.45 26.64 -32.33
CA THR A 509 49.17 25.68 -33.19
C THR A 509 49.89 24.56 -32.44
N VAL A 510 49.96 24.64 -31.10
CA VAL A 510 50.51 23.59 -30.24
C VAL A 510 49.34 22.97 -29.48
N LEU A 511 49.18 21.65 -29.58
CA LEU A 511 48.04 20.95 -29.01
C LEU A 511 48.15 20.88 -27.47
N PRO A 512 47.03 20.75 -26.73
CA PRO A 512 47.09 20.67 -25.28
C PRO A 512 47.85 19.42 -24.81
N MET A 513 48.69 19.59 -23.78
CA MET A 513 49.37 18.49 -23.07
C MET A 513 48.52 17.92 -21.93
N TYR A 514 47.61 18.71 -21.36
CA TYR A 514 46.69 18.25 -20.30
C TYR A 514 45.25 18.58 -20.65
N TYR A 515 44.30 17.73 -20.26
CA TYR A 515 42.86 17.96 -20.39
C TYR A 515 42.15 17.61 -19.09
N THR A 516 41.24 18.46 -18.63
CA THR A 516 40.50 18.24 -17.38
C THR A 516 39.14 17.63 -17.68
N VAL A 517 38.91 16.40 -17.20
CA VAL A 517 37.68 15.62 -17.43
C VAL A 517 36.43 16.37 -16.95
N VAL A 518 35.33 16.22 -17.69
CA VAL A 518 34.05 16.91 -17.50
C VAL A 518 32.89 15.90 -17.51
N GLN A 519 31.90 16.06 -16.62
CA GLN A 519 30.64 15.31 -16.75
C GLN A 519 29.71 16.06 -17.72
N ARG A 520 29.19 15.35 -18.73
CA ARG A 520 28.37 15.94 -19.81
C ARG A 520 27.09 15.15 -20.02
N THR A 521 26.01 15.82 -20.42
CA THR A 521 24.73 15.22 -20.83
C THR A 521 24.39 15.70 -22.24
N PRO A 522 23.93 14.85 -23.18
CA PRO A 522 23.60 13.42 -23.03
C PRO A 522 24.80 12.47 -23.05
N LEU A 523 26.03 12.95 -23.32
CA LEU A 523 27.18 12.10 -23.62
C LEU A 523 28.45 12.52 -22.87
N THR A 524 28.61 12.02 -21.64
CA THR A 524 29.74 12.33 -20.74
C THR A 524 31.12 11.99 -21.32
N ASP A 525 32.16 12.63 -20.80
CA ASP A 525 33.55 12.23 -21.05
C ASP A 525 33.77 10.76 -20.68
N ALA A 526 34.39 10.05 -21.60
CA ALA A 526 35.08 8.77 -21.40
C ALA A 526 36.42 8.89 -22.12
N LEU A 527 37.42 8.04 -21.81
CA LEU A 527 38.71 8.09 -22.51
C LEU A 527 38.55 7.95 -24.03
N TRP A 528 37.55 7.18 -24.47
CA TRP A 528 37.10 7.06 -25.87
C TRP A 528 36.68 8.41 -26.48
N ARG A 529 35.85 9.18 -25.77
CA ARG A 529 35.37 10.49 -26.24
C ARG A 529 36.49 11.53 -26.27
N ILE A 530 37.34 11.55 -25.23
CA ILE A 530 38.44 12.51 -25.13
C ILE A 530 39.47 12.25 -26.24
N ALA A 531 39.81 11.00 -26.55
CA ALA A 531 40.67 10.66 -27.68
C ALA A 531 40.05 11.08 -29.04
N GLY A 532 38.73 11.00 -29.15
CA GLY A 532 37.96 11.39 -30.33
C GLY A 532 37.87 12.89 -30.60
N TYR A 533 38.28 13.78 -29.68
CA TYR A 533 38.32 15.21 -29.97
C TYR A 533 39.39 15.52 -31.02
N SER A 534 39.05 16.43 -31.94
CA SER A 534 39.89 16.78 -33.10
C SER A 534 41.25 17.37 -32.71
N PHE A 535 41.31 18.16 -31.63
CA PHE A 535 42.55 18.72 -31.03
C PHE A 535 43.29 17.74 -30.09
N ILE A 536 42.74 16.54 -29.87
CA ILE A 536 43.39 15.46 -29.12
C ILE A 536 44.04 14.49 -30.10
N TYR A 537 43.32 13.47 -30.60
CA TYR A 537 43.86 12.54 -31.61
C TYR A 537 43.01 12.42 -32.86
N ASN A 538 41.82 13.04 -32.90
CA ASN A 538 40.81 12.87 -33.94
C ASN A 538 40.39 11.40 -34.18
N ASP A 539 40.70 10.49 -33.25
CA ASP A 539 40.44 9.06 -33.32
C ASP A 539 40.08 8.51 -31.92
N PRO A 540 38.80 8.17 -31.67
CA PRO A 540 38.36 7.60 -30.41
C PRO A 540 39.05 6.29 -30.01
N ILE A 541 39.61 5.53 -30.96
CA ILE A 541 40.30 4.27 -30.69
C ILE A 541 41.61 4.52 -29.92
N GLN A 542 42.20 5.71 -30.00
CA GLN A 542 43.45 6.04 -29.29
C GLN A 542 43.30 6.22 -27.76
N TRP A 543 42.12 5.97 -27.20
CA TRP A 543 41.84 6.06 -25.75
C TRP A 543 42.82 5.30 -24.87
N TYR A 544 43.35 4.18 -25.34
CA TYR A 544 44.34 3.39 -24.60
C TYR A 544 45.63 4.17 -24.31
N ARG A 545 45.95 5.21 -25.10
CA ARG A 545 47.09 6.13 -24.85
C ARG A 545 46.81 7.03 -23.66
N LEU A 546 45.61 7.60 -23.61
CA LEU A 546 45.15 8.40 -22.46
C LEU A 546 45.07 7.53 -21.21
N TYR A 547 44.60 6.28 -21.32
CA TYR A 547 44.60 5.31 -20.22
C TYR A 547 46.02 5.05 -19.71
N GLN A 548 46.94 4.63 -20.59
CA GLN A 548 48.30 4.24 -20.19
C GLN A 548 49.09 5.41 -19.59
N ALA A 549 48.99 6.62 -20.15
CA ALA A 549 49.70 7.79 -19.63
C ALA A 549 49.16 8.31 -18.30
N ASN A 550 47.91 8.00 -17.96
CA ASN A 550 47.24 8.50 -16.75
C ASN A 550 46.84 7.41 -15.76
N ARG A 551 47.21 6.15 -16.02
CA ARG A 551 46.80 4.99 -15.21
C ARG A 551 47.10 5.19 -13.72
N ASN A 552 48.22 5.84 -13.42
CA ASN A 552 48.70 6.18 -12.08
C ASN A 552 47.94 7.35 -11.38
N ILE A 553 47.08 8.09 -12.09
CA ILE A 553 46.31 9.22 -11.55
C ILE A 553 44.78 9.04 -11.68
N LEU A 554 44.30 7.93 -12.22
CA LEU A 554 42.88 7.57 -12.16
C LEU A 554 42.49 7.25 -10.70
N ARG A 555 41.22 7.46 -10.33
CA ARG A 555 40.71 6.95 -9.03
C ARG A 555 40.88 5.43 -8.92
N ASP A 556 40.69 4.72 -10.02
CA ASP A 556 40.92 3.29 -10.15
C ASP A 556 41.90 3.02 -11.29
N PRO A 557 43.19 2.78 -10.99
CA PRO A 557 44.21 2.44 -11.97
C PRO A 557 43.95 1.17 -12.81
N ASN A 558 42.93 0.36 -12.53
CA ASN A 558 42.60 -0.82 -13.34
C ASN A 558 41.38 -0.59 -14.26
N ASN A 559 40.62 0.48 -14.04
CA ASN A 559 39.34 0.71 -14.69
C ASN A 559 39.44 1.88 -15.70
N PRO A 560 39.64 1.62 -17.00
CA PRO A 560 39.76 2.66 -18.02
C PRO A 560 38.45 3.44 -18.24
N ASP A 561 37.31 2.83 -17.91
CA ASP A 561 35.99 3.43 -18.08
C ASP A 561 35.64 4.40 -16.94
N LEU A 562 36.37 4.34 -15.82
CA LEU A 562 36.16 5.19 -14.64
C LEU A 562 37.17 6.36 -14.55
N ILE A 563 36.96 7.37 -15.40
CA ILE A 563 37.52 8.71 -15.20
C ILE A 563 36.56 9.59 -14.42
N LEU A 564 37.08 10.53 -13.62
CA LEU A 564 36.27 11.43 -12.79
C LEU A 564 36.32 12.88 -13.26
N PRO A 565 35.22 13.64 -13.18
CA PRO A 565 35.23 15.08 -13.43
C PRO A 565 36.25 15.82 -12.56
N GLY A 566 36.96 16.78 -13.14
CA GLY A 566 38.05 17.49 -12.48
C GLY A 566 39.39 16.77 -12.46
N GLN A 567 39.47 15.50 -12.90
CA GLN A 567 40.75 14.80 -13.05
C GLN A 567 41.51 15.33 -14.26
N VAL A 568 42.79 15.67 -14.10
CA VAL A 568 43.63 16.28 -15.14
C VAL A 568 44.44 15.18 -15.85
N LEU A 569 44.04 14.81 -17.06
CA LEU A 569 44.69 13.80 -17.88
C LEU A 569 45.83 14.41 -18.71
N THR A 570 47.02 13.83 -18.59
CA THR A 570 48.17 14.01 -19.51
C THR A 570 47.87 13.35 -20.85
N ILE A 571 47.95 14.11 -21.94
CA ILE A 571 47.80 13.62 -23.31
C ILE A 571 49.21 13.37 -23.85
N PRO A 572 49.67 12.11 -23.98
CA PRO A 572 50.96 11.83 -24.57
C PRO A 572 50.96 12.18 -26.06
N SER A 573 52.11 12.65 -26.56
CA SER A 573 52.33 12.82 -27.99
C SER A 573 52.07 11.52 -28.77
N MET A 574 51.35 11.62 -29.88
CA MET A 574 51.20 10.57 -30.88
C MET A 574 51.94 10.95 -32.16
N ASN A 575 52.89 10.09 -32.56
CA ASN A 575 53.81 10.31 -33.68
C ASN A 575 54.85 11.43 -33.50
N GLY A 576 54.88 12.18 -32.39
CA GLY A 576 55.89 13.21 -32.12
C GLY A 576 55.48 14.63 -32.53
N GLU A 577 54.18 14.94 -32.52
CA GLU A 577 53.64 16.29 -32.52
C GLU A 577 53.93 17.02 -31.19
N GLU A 578 54.03 18.35 -31.22
CA GLU A 578 54.28 19.14 -30.01
C GLU A 578 53.01 19.33 -29.17
N ARG A 579 53.15 19.21 -27.86
CA ARG A 579 52.09 19.48 -26.88
C ARG A 579 52.59 20.34 -25.73
N ALA A 580 51.78 21.30 -25.32
CA ALA A 580 52.06 22.19 -24.20
C ALA A 580 50.79 22.62 -23.47
N GLY A 581 50.92 23.05 -22.22
CA GLY A 581 49.83 23.62 -21.43
C GLY A 581 48.66 22.68 -21.14
N THR A 582 47.64 23.23 -20.50
CA THR A 582 46.33 22.58 -20.31
C THR A 582 45.37 23.13 -21.36
N TYR A 583 44.47 22.28 -21.87
CA TYR A 583 43.35 22.67 -22.71
C TYR A 583 42.52 23.77 -22.04
N ASP A 584 42.49 24.94 -22.67
CA ASP A 584 41.60 26.03 -22.32
C ASP A 584 40.38 26.01 -23.25
N PRO A 585 39.16 25.75 -22.75
CA PRO A 585 37.96 25.70 -23.59
C PRO A 585 37.53 27.06 -24.15
N ASN A 586 38.21 28.16 -23.78
CA ASN A 586 38.03 29.48 -24.38
C ASN A 586 38.97 29.73 -25.58
N MET A 587 39.84 28.77 -25.92
CA MET A 587 40.80 28.87 -27.04
C MET A 587 40.45 27.88 -28.15
N GLU A 588 40.52 28.35 -29.39
CA GLU A 588 40.40 27.50 -30.57
C GLU A 588 41.77 26.90 -30.92
N TYR A 589 41.86 25.57 -30.98
CA TYR A 589 43.09 24.85 -31.33
C TYR A 589 42.98 24.30 -32.76
N ILE A 590 44.11 24.17 -33.45
CA ILE A 590 44.17 23.38 -34.69
C ILE A 590 43.85 21.91 -34.41
N THR A 591 43.44 21.17 -35.44
CA THR A 591 43.24 19.72 -35.35
C THR A 591 44.56 18.95 -35.30
N TYR A 592 44.51 17.70 -34.83
CA TYR A 592 45.63 16.78 -34.79
C TYR A 592 46.25 16.53 -36.19
N ASP A 593 45.41 16.39 -37.21
CA ASP A 593 45.86 16.20 -38.60
C ASP A 593 46.56 17.46 -39.14
N GLU A 594 46.05 18.65 -38.84
CA GLU A 594 46.72 19.91 -39.19
C GLU A 594 48.08 20.06 -38.50
N ALA A 595 48.18 19.67 -37.22
CA ALA A 595 49.43 19.65 -36.45
C ALA A 595 50.45 18.67 -37.05
N MET A 596 50.00 17.50 -37.48
CA MET A 596 50.86 16.53 -38.19
C MET A 596 51.36 17.07 -39.54
N ILE A 597 50.53 17.79 -40.29
CA ILE A 597 50.98 18.48 -41.52
C ILE A 597 51.98 19.59 -41.19
N LEU A 598 51.77 20.36 -40.11
CA LEU A 598 52.69 21.45 -39.67
C LEU A 598 54.08 20.88 -39.37
N ARG A 599 54.11 19.83 -38.55
CA ARG A 599 55.32 19.13 -38.14
C ARG A 599 56.07 18.55 -39.35
N ASN A 600 55.37 17.97 -40.32
CA ASN A 600 55.98 17.46 -41.55
C ASN A 600 56.59 18.58 -42.41
N GLN A 601 55.93 19.75 -42.48
CA GLN A 601 56.46 20.93 -43.16
C GLN A 601 57.73 21.47 -42.45
N GLN A 602 57.71 21.56 -41.12
CA GLN A 602 58.88 21.96 -40.32
C GLN A 602 60.05 20.98 -40.48
N GLN A 603 59.83 19.67 -40.39
CA GLN A 603 60.91 18.68 -40.56
C GLN A 603 61.54 18.72 -41.96
N ASN A 604 60.76 18.93 -43.01
CA ASN A 604 61.29 19.10 -44.38
C ASN A 604 62.12 20.39 -44.51
N ASN A 605 61.71 21.49 -43.86
CA ASN A 605 62.48 22.72 -43.83
C ASN A 605 63.80 22.55 -43.06
N THR A 606 63.77 21.97 -41.85
CA THR A 606 64.97 21.71 -41.05
C THR A 606 65.94 20.78 -41.78
N ALA A 607 65.46 19.70 -42.41
CA ALA A 607 66.31 18.81 -43.21
C ALA A 607 66.94 19.52 -44.43
N THR A 608 66.28 20.55 -44.97
CA THR A 608 66.83 21.40 -46.05
C THR A 608 67.90 22.36 -45.52
N GLU A 609 67.71 22.93 -44.33
CA GLU A 609 68.71 23.79 -43.66
C GLU A 609 69.94 22.99 -43.19
N GLU A 610 69.75 21.76 -42.69
CA GLU A 610 70.83 20.83 -42.36
C GLU A 610 71.60 20.38 -43.61
N ALA A 611 70.92 20.12 -44.75
CA ALA A 611 71.59 19.79 -46.01
C ALA A 611 72.41 20.98 -46.57
N ASN A 612 71.89 22.20 -46.46
CA ASN A 612 72.61 23.41 -46.89
C ASN A 612 73.83 23.69 -45.99
N THR A 613 73.68 23.58 -44.66
CA THR A 613 74.80 23.79 -43.72
C THR A 613 75.85 22.67 -43.78
N ALA A 614 75.46 21.44 -44.10
CA ALA A 614 76.40 20.35 -44.39
C ALA A 614 77.23 20.62 -45.66
N THR A 615 76.60 21.12 -46.74
CA THR A 615 77.31 21.43 -47.99
C THR A 615 78.22 22.66 -47.86
N ASP A 616 77.81 23.69 -47.10
CA ASP A 616 78.71 24.79 -46.71
C ASP A 616 79.92 24.29 -45.87
N THR A 617 79.73 23.26 -45.05
CA THR A 617 80.80 22.68 -44.23
C THR A 617 81.80 21.87 -45.08
N GLU A 618 81.36 21.12 -46.09
CA GLU A 618 82.27 20.47 -47.05
C GLU A 618 83.02 21.49 -47.93
N ALA A 619 82.36 22.58 -48.32
CA ALA A 619 82.98 23.70 -49.05
C ALA A 619 84.06 24.41 -48.21
N ALA A 620 83.89 24.47 -46.88
CA ALA A 620 84.90 25.02 -45.97
C ALA A 620 86.12 24.07 -45.78
N GLN A 621 85.92 22.75 -45.79
CA GLN A 621 87.01 21.77 -45.62
C GLN A 621 87.86 21.55 -46.89
N THR A 622 87.41 22.00 -48.05
CA THR A 622 88.10 21.84 -49.35
C THR A 622 88.96 23.05 -49.77
N ASN A 623 89.05 24.09 -48.94
CA ASN A 623 89.74 25.36 -49.23
C ASN A 623 90.90 25.70 -48.23
N ASN A 624 91.61 24.68 -47.71
CA ASN A 624 92.65 24.85 -46.68
C ASN A 624 93.85 23.90 -46.93
#